data_AF-A0A7Y7HRE0-F1
#
_entry.id   AF-A0A7Y7HRE0-F1
#
_cell.length_a   1.000
_cell.length_b   1.000
_cell.length_c   1.000
_cell.angle_alpha   90.00
_cell.angle_beta   90.00
_cell.angle_gamma   90.00
#
_symmetry.space_group_name_H-M   'P 1'
#
loop_
_entity.id
_entity.type
_entity.pdbx_description
1 polymer ?
#
loop_
_entity_poly.entity_id
_entity_poly.type
_entity_poly.pdbx_seq_one_letter_code
_entity_poly.pdbx_strand_id
1 'polypeptide(L)'
;MTTSDLHDLRERTREFARARDWAPFHTPKNLAMAMSVEVAEVAEHFQWLRSGADAELDDATRAAIRLELADVLLYLVQLADQLDVDLHAAAVEKMALNAIKYPPKPR
;
A
#
# COMPACT_ATOMS: atom_id res chain seq x y z
N MET A 1 -7.87 23.10 6.86
CA MET A 1 -8.21 21.98 5.96
C MET A 1 -7.64 20.73 6.61
N THR A 2 -8.47 19.73 6.90
CA THR A 2 -7.99 18.42 7.37
C THR A 2 -7.36 17.70 6.19
N THR A 3 -6.03 17.66 6.15
CA THR A 3 -5.31 16.86 5.16
C THR A 3 -5.71 15.39 5.36
N SER A 4 -6.20 14.73 4.31
CA SER A 4 -6.42 13.28 4.34
C SER A 4 -5.11 12.56 4.64
N ASP A 5 -5.12 11.49 5.45
CA ASP A 5 -3.91 10.76 5.85
C ASP A 5 -3.05 10.33 4.64
N LEU A 6 -3.70 9.98 3.52
CA LEU A 6 -2.99 9.64 2.27
C LEU A 6 -2.31 10.83 1.61
N HIS A 7 -2.89 12.03 1.72
CA HIS A 7 -2.26 13.25 1.24
C HIS A 7 -1.06 13.64 2.11
N ASP A 8 -1.13 13.45 3.43
CA ASP A 8 0.03 13.67 4.31
C ASP A 8 1.19 12.72 3.95
N LEU A 9 0.90 11.43 3.76
CA LEU A 9 1.90 10.45 3.30
C LEU A 9 2.50 10.84 1.94
N ARG A 10 1.67 11.27 0.98
CA ARG A 10 2.13 11.73 -0.33
C ARG A 10 3.13 12.88 -0.20
N GLU A 11 2.82 13.91 0.58
CA GLU A 11 3.74 15.04 0.75
C GLU A 11 5.04 14.65 1.47
N ARG A 12 4.96 13.78 2.47
CA ARG A 12 6.17 13.25 3.15
C ARG A 12 7.06 12.46 2.19
N THR A 13 6.49 11.60 1.36
CA THR A 13 7.26 10.81 0.38
C THR A 13 7.89 11.70 -0.71
N ARG A 14 7.17 12.72 -1.19
CA ARG A 14 7.72 13.74 -2.11
C ARG A 14 8.91 14.47 -1.50
N GLU A 15 8.80 14.93 -0.26
CA GLU A 15 9.90 15.60 0.43
C GLU A 15 11.10 14.66 0.63
N PHE A 16 10.84 13.42 1.05
CA PHE A 16 11.88 12.41 1.23
C PHE A 16 12.65 12.11 -0.07
N ALA A 17 11.93 11.96 -1.19
CA ALA A 17 12.50 11.71 -2.51
C ALA A 17 13.26 12.93 -3.04
N ARG A 18 12.71 14.14 -2.87
CA ARG A 18 13.35 15.40 -3.27
C ARG A 18 14.67 15.62 -2.54
N ALA A 19 14.72 15.35 -1.23
CA ALA A 19 15.93 15.49 -0.43
C ALA A 19 17.08 14.56 -0.85
N ARG A 20 16.81 13.59 -1.73
CA ARG A 20 17.77 12.58 -2.20
C ARG A 20 17.94 12.58 -3.72
N ASP A 21 17.32 13.53 -4.42
CA ASP A 21 17.29 13.58 -5.89
C ASP A 21 16.79 12.27 -6.53
N TRP A 22 15.80 11.62 -5.90
CA TRP A 22 15.29 10.32 -6.36
C TRP A 22 14.21 10.41 -7.45
N ALA A 23 13.74 11.62 -7.76
CA ALA A 23 12.71 11.84 -8.78
C ALA A 23 12.96 11.13 -10.12
N PRO A 24 14.20 11.06 -10.67
CA PRO A 24 14.47 10.34 -11.93
C PRO A 24 14.23 8.82 -11.85
N PHE A 25 14.30 8.23 -10.66
CA PHE A 25 14.10 6.79 -10.46
C PHE A 25 12.64 6.43 -10.22
N HIS A 26 11.82 7.37 -9.76
CA HIS A 26 10.41 7.17 -9.41
C HIS A 26 9.50 7.22 -10.66
N THR A 27 9.89 6.52 -11.73
CA THR A 27 8.98 6.31 -12.87
C THR A 27 7.83 5.40 -12.46
N PRO A 28 6.62 5.52 -13.06
CA PRO A 28 5.50 4.63 -12.73
C PRO A 28 5.84 3.14 -12.84
N LYS A 29 6.62 2.75 -13.85
CA LYS A 29 7.12 1.38 -14.00
C LYS A 29 7.95 0.97 -12.78
N ASN A 30 8.93 1.78 -12.39
CA ASN A 30 9.83 1.41 -11.30
C ASN A 30 9.11 1.34 -9.95
N LEU A 31 8.18 2.27 -9.69
CA LEU A 31 7.36 2.25 -8.48
C LEU A 31 6.45 1.00 -8.43
N ALA A 32 5.82 0.63 -9.55
CA ALA A 32 5.03 -0.60 -9.63
C ALA A 32 5.88 -1.86 -9.42
N MET A 33 7.11 -1.89 -9.97
CA MET A 33 8.03 -3.00 -9.75
C MET A 33 8.49 -3.07 -8.29
N ALA A 34 8.87 -1.95 -7.68
CA ALA A 34 9.27 -1.91 -6.27
C ALA A 34 8.12 -2.36 -5.36
N MET A 35 6.90 -1.84 -5.57
CA MET A 35 5.71 -2.30 -4.85
C MET A 35 5.49 -3.81 -4.97
N SER A 36 5.75 -4.41 -6.13
CA SER A 36 5.60 -5.87 -6.31
C SER A 36 6.61 -6.67 -5.50
N VAL A 37 7.80 -6.11 -5.24
CA VAL A 37 8.81 -6.71 -4.36
C VAL A 37 8.31 -6.65 -2.92
N GLU A 38 7.85 -5.50 -2.43
CA GLU A 38 7.37 -5.38 -1.04
C GLU A 38 6.13 -6.27 -0.78
N VAL A 39 5.26 -6.46 -1.78
CA VAL A 39 4.16 -7.42 -1.67
C VAL A 39 4.69 -8.86 -1.52
N ALA A 40 5.80 -9.19 -2.18
CA ALA A 40 6.45 -10.49 -1.99
C ALA A 40 7.07 -10.61 -0.59
N GLU A 41 7.69 -9.55 -0.06
CA GLU A 41 8.24 -9.52 1.31
C GLU A 41 7.13 -9.72 2.36
N VAL A 42 5.95 -9.11 2.18
CA VAL A 42 4.76 -9.44 2.99
C VAL A 42 4.43 -10.93 2.90
N ALA A 43 4.39 -11.50 1.69
CA ALA A 43 4.03 -12.90 1.47
C ALA A 43 5.04 -13.88 2.07
N GLU A 44 6.32 -13.52 2.13
CA GLU A 44 7.38 -14.36 2.69
C GLU A 44 7.13 -14.73 4.16
N HIS A 45 6.51 -13.84 4.94
CA HIS A 45 6.14 -14.12 6.33
C HIS A 45 5.06 -15.20 6.49
N PHE A 46 4.25 -15.43 5.45
CA PHE A 46 3.13 -16.37 5.50
C PHE A 46 3.40 -17.66 4.72
N GLN A 47 4.41 -17.70 3.86
CA GLN A 47 4.59 -18.73 2.84
C GLN A 47 4.66 -20.18 3.37
N TRP A 48 5.10 -20.38 4.62
CA TRP A 48 5.22 -21.70 5.26
C TRP A 48 4.21 -21.94 6.38
N LEU A 49 3.34 -20.98 6.66
CA LEU A 49 2.33 -21.09 7.71
C LEU A 49 1.15 -21.93 7.23
N ARG A 50 0.46 -22.60 8.17
CA ARG A 50 -0.71 -23.41 7.81
C ARG A 50 -1.92 -22.54 7.49
N SER A 51 -2.14 -21.50 8.31
CA SER A 51 -3.28 -20.60 8.16
C SER A 51 -2.91 -19.11 8.15
N GLY A 52 -1.71 -18.76 8.62
CA GLY A 52 -1.33 -17.37 8.84
C GLY A 52 -2.07 -16.74 10.00
N ALA A 53 -2.62 -17.56 10.91
CA ALA A 53 -3.34 -17.07 12.06
C ALA A 53 -2.38 -16.39 13.04
N ASP A 54 -2.92 -15.46 13.82
CA ASP A 54 -2.18 -14.68 14.81
C ASP A 54 -1.29 -15.55 15.71
N ALA A 55 -1.80 -16.69 16.19
CA ALA A 55 -1.06 -17.62 17.06
C ALA A 55 0.18 -18.26 16.41
N GLU A 56 0.32 -18.20 15.07
CA GLU A 56 1.48 -18.70 14.33
C GLU A 56 2.59 -17.62 14.20
N LEU A 57 2.37 -16.39 14.68
CA LEU A 57 3.29 -15.26 14.51
C LEU A 57 3.91 -14.83 15.85
N ASP A 58 5.24 -14.76 15.88
CA ASP A 58 5.98 -14.13 16.99
C ASP A 58 6.02 -12.59 16.85
N ASP A 59 6.46 -11.91 17.90
CA ASP A 59 6.49 -10.44 17.95
C ASP A 59 7.40 -9.83 16.90
N ALA A 60 8.51 -10.50 16.57
CA ALA A 60 9.44 -10.04 15.55
C ALA A 60 8.80 -10.10 14.16
N THR A 61 8.12 -11.20 13.84
CA THR A 61 7.42 -11.39 12.57
C THR A 61 6.30 -10.37 12.41
N ARG A 62 5.53 -10.08 13.48
CA ARG A 62 4.49 -9.03 13.46
C ARG A 62 5.08 -7.65 13.18
N ALA A 63 6.20 -7.32 13.82
CA ALA A 63 6.87 -6.05 13.61
C ALA A 63 7.36 -5.90 12.17
N ALA A 64 7.88 -6.97 11.57
CA ALA A 64 8.30 -7.00 10.18
C ALA A 64 7.11 -6.85 9.22
N ILE A 65 6.06 -7.68 9.36
CA ILE A 65 4.82 -7.55 8.56
C ILE A 65 4.27 -6.13 8.58
N ARG A 66 4.26 -5.47 9.75
CA ARG A 66 3.78 -4.09 9.89
C ARG A 66 4.59 -3.11 9.03
N LEU A 67 5.90 -3.30 8.91
CA LEU A 67 6.77 -2.46 8.08
C LEU A 67 6.59 -2.78 6.60
N GLU A 68 6.54 -4.06 6.21
CA GLU A 68 6.34 -4.43 4.80
C GLU A 68 4.98 -3.95 4.26
N LEU A 69 3.93 -4.02 5.07
CA LEU A 69 2.63 -3.42 4.72
C LEU A 69 2.72 -1.90 4.54
N ALA A 70 3.56 -1.23 5.33
CA ALA A 70 3.78 0.21 5.17
C ALA A 70 4.55 0.49 3.87
N ASP A 71 5.54 -0.32 3.51
CA ASP A 71 6.29 -0.14 2.26
C ASP A 71 5.40 -0.33 1.03
N VAL A 72 4.52 -1.35 1.02
CA VAL A 72 3.48 -1.50 -0.01
C VAL A 72 2.61 -0.25 -0.11
N LEU A 73 2.13 0.28 1.02
CA LEU A 73 1.30 1.49 1.04
C LEU A 73 2.06 2.70 0.49
N LEU A 74 3.32 2.89 0.90
CA LEU A 74 4.13 4.05 0.48
C LEU A 74 4.43 4.01 -1.02
N TYR A 75 4.72 2.84 -1.61
CA TYR A 75 4.88 2.75 -3.07
C TYR A 75 3.56 2.94 -3.81
N LEU A 76 2.43 2.46 -3.28
CA LEU A 76 1.12 2.71 -3.88
C LEU A 76 0.78 4.20 -3.90
N VAL A 77 1.04 4.91 -2.79
CA VAL A 77 0.84 6.37 -2.69
C VAL A 77 1.73 7.12 -3.67
N GLN A 78 3.01 6.76 -3.76
CA GLN A 78 3.95 7.38 -4.71
C GLN A 78 3.56 7.09 -6.17
N LEU A 79 3.09 5.89 -6.47
CA LEU A 79 2.61 5.53 -7.80
C LEU A 79 1.36 6.31 -8.18
N ALA A 80 0.40 6.43 -7.27
CA ALA A 80 -0.79 7.26 -7.47
C ALA A 80 -0.42 8.73 -7.71
N ASP A 81 0.57 9.25 -6.98
CA ASP A 81 1.10 10.60 -7.18
C ASP A 81 1.68 10.81 -8.59
N GLN A 82 2.52 9.89 -9.07
CA GLN A 82 3.10 9.96 -10.41
C GLN A 82 2.07 9.81 -11.54
N LEU A 83 0.93 9.21 -11.26
CA LEU A 83 -0.15 8.99 -12.22
C LEU A 83 -1.29 10.01 -12.09
N ASP A 84 -1.16 11.00 -11.21
CA ASP A 84 -2.19 12.00 -10.92
C ASP A 84 -3.55 11.37 -10.51
N VAL A 85 -3.49 10.35 -9.65
CA VAL A 85 -4.67 9.63 -9.15
C VAL A 85 -5.00 10.07 -7.73
N ASP A 86 -6.22 10.53 -7.49
CA ASP A 86 -6.78 10.63 -6.15
C ASP A 86 -7.11 9.22 -5.62
N LEU A 87 -6.15 8.64 -4.90
CA LEU A 87 -6.24 7.28 -4.40
C LEU A 87 -7.43 7.07 -3.45
N HIS A 88 -7.79 8.08 -2.65
CA HIS A 88 -8.93 7.96 -1.74
C HIS A 88 -10.25 7.95 -2.52
N ALA A 89 -10.43 8.89 -3.46
CA ALA A 89 -11.61 8.92 -4.30
C ALA A 89 -11.76 7.62 -5.12
N ALA A 90 -10.67 7.12 -5.70
CA ALA A 90 -10.65 5.87 -6.45
C ALA A 90 -11.02 4.65 -5.57
N ALA A 91 -10.56 4.61 -4.31
CA ALA A 91 -10.92 3.56 -3.37
C ALA A 91 -12.43 3.59 -3.02
N VAL A 92 -12.98 4.78 -2.76
CA VAL A 92 -14.42 4.96 -2.46
C VAL A 92 -15.28 4.54 -3.66
N GLU A 93 -14.91 4.96 -4.88
CA GLU A 93 -15.59 4.53 -6.11
C GLU A 93 -15.54 3.01 -6.25
N LYS A 94 -14.37 2.41 -6.05
CA LYS A 94 -14.19 0.96 -6.17
C LYS A 94 -15.03 0.19 -5.16
N MET A 95 -15.16 0.69 -3.92
CA MET A 95 -16.03 0.10 -2.90
C MET A 95 -17.51 0.11 -3.33
N ALA A 96 -18.00 1.22 -3.88
CA ALA A 96 -19.37 1.31 -4.38
C ALA A 96 -19.63 0.30 -5.52
N LEU A 97 -18.69 0.18 -6.47
CA LEU A 97 -18.77 -0.81 -7.54
C LEU A 97 -18.73 -2.25 -7.00
N ASN A 98 -17.91 -2.53 -6.00
CA ASN A 98 -17.84 -3.85 -5.36
C ASN A 98 -19.14 -4.21 -4.63
N ALA A 99 -19.80 -3.24 -3.97
CA ALA A 99 -21.07 -3.46 -3.30
C ALA A 99 -22.20 -3.85 -4.29
N ILE A 100 -22.18 -3.28 -5.50
CA ILE A 100 -23.10 -3.67 -6.59
C ILE A 100 -22.76 -5.07 -7.09
N LYS A 101 -21.46 -5.37 -7.28
CA LYS A 101 -21.00 -6.67 -7.79
C LYS A 101 -21.25 -7.81 -6.79
N TYR A 102 -21.18 -7.53 -5.50
CA TYR A 102 -21.30 -8.49 -4.40
C TYR A 102 -22.31 -7.99 -3.36
N PRO A 103 -23.62 -8.05 -3.66
CA PRO A 103 -24.65 -7.60 -2.74
C PRO A 103 -24.70 -8.50 -1.50
N PRO A 104 -25.12 -7.96 -0.32
CA PRO A 104 -25.31 -8.77 0.87
C PRO A 104 -26.36 -9.85 0.61
N LYS A 105 -26.17 -11.03 1.23
CA LYS A 105 -27.22 -12.06 1.20
C LYS A 105 -28.49 -11.51 1.87
N PRO A 106 -29.69 -11.81 1.33
CA PRO A 106 -30.94 -11.51 2.03
C PRO A 106 -30.88 -12.13 3.43
N ARG A 107 -31.32 -11.38 4.44
CA ARG A 107 -31.53 -11.91 5.80
C ARG A 107 -32.70 -12.88 5.82
#